data_AF-A0A1X4I2Y7-F1
#
_entry.id   AF-A0A1X4I2Y7-F1
#
_cell.length_a   1.000
_cell.length_b   1.000
_cell.length_c   1.000
_cell.angle_alpha   90.00
_cell.angle_beta   90.00
_cell.angle_gamma   90.00
#
_symmetry.space_group_name_H-M   'P 1'
#
loop_
_entity.id
_entity.type
_entity.pdbx_description
1 polymer ?
#
loop_
_entity_poly.entity_id
_entity_poly.type
_entity_poly.pdbx_seq_one_letter_code
_entity_poly.pdbx_strand_id
1 'polypeptide(L)'
;MRTLLITGPGGSGRTTTAAATALTAAREGARTLLLGTDRTDTLGPVLGTGATPRLTVRRVDPDTDFRTDLAALQDRAASALDLLGASRLEPEETSPLPGAEELAVLRALRDATLSEDTYDLVVVDLPPTPRALSLLALPEELRRYLRRLLPPE
;
A
#
# COMPACT_ATOMS: atom_id res chain seq x y z
N MET A 1 -16.27 -3.31 7.66
CA MET A 1 -14.81 -3.49 7.70
C MET A 1 -14.18 -2.43 8.63
N ARG A 2 -13.20 -2.82 9.46
CA ARG A 2 -12.41 -1.90 10.31
C ARG A 2 -10.96 -1.88 9.80
N THR A 3 -10.30 -0.72 9.89
CA THR A 3 -8.87 -0.58 9.53
C THR A 3 -8.07 -0.13 10.75
N LEU A 4 -7.02 -0.86 11.09
CA LEU A 4 -6.08 -0.55 12.17
C LEU A 4 -4.73 -0.18 11.56
N LEU A 5 -4.32 1.06 11.77
CA LEU A 5 -3.03 1.59 11.35
C LEU A 5 -2.08 1.56 12.54
N ILE A 6 -1.00 0.79 12.47
CA ILE A 6 -0.06 0.62 13.58
C ILE A 6 1.26 1.28 13.18
N THR A 7 1.67 2.30 13.94
CA THR A 7 2.92 3.04 13.77
C THR A 7 3.59 3.27 15.12
N GLY A 8 4.89 3.59 15.12
CA GLY A 8 5.64 3.91 16.32
C GLY A 8 7.08 4.38 15.99
N PRO A 9 7.90 4.69 16.99
CA PRO A 9 9.33 4.94 16.77
C PRO A 9 10.04 3.67 16.25
N GLY A 10 11.22 3.84 15.64
CA GLY A 10 12.01 2.71 15.15
C GLY A 10 12.35 1.72 16.27
N GLY A 11 12.17 0.42 16.02
CA GLY A 11 12.45 -0.64 17.01
C GLY A 11 11.38 -0.82 18.11
N SER A 12 10.22 -0.15 18.02
CA SER A 12 9.15 -0.22 19.03
C SER A 12 8.33 -1.52 19.08
N GLY A 13 8.67 -2.54 18.27
CA GLY A 13 7.88 -3.78 18.19
C GLY A 13 6.58 -3.62 17.38
N ARG A 14 6.49 -2.60 16.53
CA ARG A 14 5.36 -2.31 15.65
C ARG A 14 4.92 -3.52 14.81
N THR A 15 5.85 -4.13 14.08
CA THR A 15 5.60 -5.31 13.24
C THR A 15 5.08 -6.49 14.03
N THR A 16 5.66 -6.74 15.21
CA THR A 16 5.17 -7.77 16.15
C THR A 16 3.75 -7.47 16.61
N THR A 17 3.47 -6.22 16.96
CA THR A 17 2.13 -5.79 17.39
C THR A 17 1.11 -5.94 16.28
N ALA A 18 1.45 -5.57 15.05
CA ALA A 18 0.60 -5.72 13.88
C ALA A 18 0.32 -7.19 13.55
N ALA A 19 1.35 -8.03 13.52
CA ALA A 19 1.21 -9.46 13.30
C ALA A 19 0.37 -10.13 14.39
N ALA A 20 0.64 -9.85 15.67
CA ALA A 20 -0.13 -10.40 16.78
C ALA A 20 -1.60 -9.97 16.73
N THR A 21 -1.87 -8.70 16.43
CA THR A 21 -3.24 -8.17 16.29
C THR A 21 -3.99 -8.90 15.17
N ALA A 22 -3.36 -9.03 13.99
CA ALA A 22 -3.98 -9.70 12.86
C ALA A 22 -4.22 -11.20 13.11
N LEU A 23 -3.24 -11.86 13.74
CA LEU A 23 -3.31 -13.28 14.07
C LEU A 23 -4.42 -13.58 15.08
N THR A 24 -4.54 -12.76 16.13
CA THR A 24 -5.61 -12.90 17.13
C THR A 24 -6.98 -12.72 16.49
N ALA A 25 -7.18 -11.66 15.70
CA ALA A 25 -8.45 -11.42 15.02
C ALA A 25 -8.85 -12.56 14.07
N ALA A 26 -7.88 -13.10 13.31
CA ALA A 26 -8.12 -14.24 12.44
C ALA A 26 -8.53 -15.51 13.22
N ARG A 27 -7.88 -15.78 14.35
CA ARG A 27 -8.21 -16.89 15.26
C ARG A 27 -9.59 -16.74 15.90
N GLU A 28 -10.03 -15.51 16.13
CA GLU A 28 -11.39 -15.20 16.60
C GLU A 28 -12.45 -15.24 15.48
N GLY A 29 -12.05 -15.54 14.24
CA GLY A 29 -12.95 -15.80 13.12
C GLY A 29 -13.11 -14.64 12.13
N ALA A 30 -12.47 -13.49 12.38
CA ALA A 30 -12.52 -12.35 11.47
C ALA A 30 -11.68 -12.61 10.21
N ARG A 31 -12.25 -12.32 9.03
CA ARG A 31 -11.48 -12.32 7.77
C ARG A 31 -10.52 -11.14 7.83
N THR A 32 -9.24 -11.43 8.01
CA THR A 32 -8.24 -10.43 8.36
C THR A 32 -7.18 -10.31 7.27
N LEU A 33 -6.91 -9.08 6.85
CA LEU A 33 -5.78 -8.74 5.99
C LEU A 33 -4.69 -8.06 6.82
N LEU A 34 -3.47 -8.57 6.76
CA LEU A 34 -2.27 -7.92 7.26
C LEU A 34 -1.47 -7.34 6.09
N LEU A 35 -1.36 -6.02 6.03
CA LEU A 35 -0.57 -5.27 5.06
C LEU A 35 0.78 -4.90 5.67
N GLY A 36 1.87 -5.42 5.10
CA GLY A 36 3.24 -5.09 5.48
C GLY A 36 3.89 -4.09 4.52
N THR A 37 4.54 -3.06 5.06
CA THR A 37 5.27 -2.06 4.26
C THR A 37 6.79 -2.21 4.34
N ASP A 38 7.30 -3.16 5.13
CA ASP A 38 8.73 -3.40 5.29
C ASP A 38 9.27 -4.26 4.14
N ARG A 39 10.40 -3.85 3.56
CA ARG A 39 11.11 -4.59 2.50
C ARG A 39 11.90 -5.76 3.06
N THR A 40 12.34 -5.65 4.31
CA THR A 40 12.95 -6.77 5.00
C THR A 40 11.85 -7.71 5.44
N ASP A 41 11.95 -9.01 5.10
CA ASP A 41 10.96 -10.02 5.45
C ASP A 41 10.94 -10.25 6.98
N THR A 42 10.36 -9.31 7.71
CA THR A 42 10.23 -9.32 9.17
C THR A 42 8.93 -9.99 9.59
N LEU A 43 7.89 -9.93 8.75
CA LEU A 43 6.59 -10.54 9.02
C LEU A 43 6.61 -12.07 8.97
N GLY A 44 7.38 -12.68 8.07
CA GLY A 44 7.44 -14.13 7.92
C GLY A 44 7.92 -14.81 9.21
N PRO A 45 9.08 -14.42 9.74
CA PRO A 45 9.59 -14.93 11.02
C PRO A 45 8.63 -14.69 12.20
N VAL A 46 7.93 -13.55 12.24
CA VAL A 46 7.01 -13.20 13.34
C VAL A 46 5.73 -14.04 13.32
N LEU A 47 5.22 -14.35 12.13
CA LEU A 47 4.02 -15.18 11.96
C LEU A 47 4.31 -16.68 12.09
N GLY A 48 5.57 -17.08 11.93
CA GLY A 48 6.00 -18.47 11.97
C GLY A 48 5.70 -19.23 10.68
N THR A 49 5.83 -20.55 10.72
CA THR A 49 5.62 -21.43 9.57
C THR A 49 4.18 -21.98 9.57
N GLY A 50 3.36 -21.51 8.63
CA GLY A 50 2.03 -22.07 8.38
C GLY A 50 0.97 -21.03 8.02
N ALA A 51 0.03 -21.42 7.17
CA ALA A 51 -1.13 -20.58 6.87
C ALA A 51 -2.06 -20.55 8.09
N THR A 52 -2.42 -19.35 8.56
CA THR A 52 -3.50 -19.21 9.54
C THR A 52 -4.81 -19.05 8.79
N PRO A 53 -5.84 -19.87 9.06
CA PRO A 53 -7.16 -19.70 8.46
C PRO A 53 -7.67 -18.27 8.65
N ARG A 54 -8.28 -17.70 7.61
CA ARG A 54 -8.86 -16.35 7.61
C ARG A 54 -7.84 -15.22 7.79
N LEU A 55 -6.54 -15.50 7.74
CA LEU A 55 -5.48 -14.48 7.68
C LEU A 55 -4.87 -14.44 6.29
N THR A 56 -5.03 -13.31 5.60
CA THR A 56 -4.29 -12.99 4.39
C THR A 56 -3.16 -12.05 4.74
N VAL A 57 -1.95 -12.34 4.28
CA VAL A 57 -0.78 -11.47 4.47
C VAL A 57 -0.35 -10.99 3.10
N ARG A 58 -0.33 -9.67 2.91
CA ARG A 58 0.18 -9.05 1.69
C ARG A 58 1.30 -8.09 2.07
N ARG A 59 2.45 -8.27 1.44
CA ARG A 59 3.52 -7.28 1.46
C ARG A 59 3.37 -6.38 0.25
N VAL A 60 3.56 -5.09 0.47
CA VAL A 60 3.62 -4.11 -0.60
C VAL A 60 4.99 -4.23 -1.25
N ASP A 61 5.01 -4.37 -2.56
CA ASP A 61 6.23 -4.43 -3.36
C ASP A 61 6.29 -3.14 -4.19
N PRO A 62 7.05 -2.13 -3.76
CA PRO A 62 7.07 -0.82 -4.40
C PRO A 62 7.46 -0.88 -5.89
N ASP A 63 8.36 -1.80 -6.26
CA ASP A 63 8.86 -1.92 -7.62
C ASP A 63 7.77 -2.50 -8.53
N THR A 64 7.18 -3.63 -8.12
CA THR A 64 6.12 -4.30 -8.89
C THR A 64 4.83 -3.48 -8.92
N ASP A 65 4.42 -2.93 -7.76
CA ASP A 65 3.20 -2.11 -7.65
C ASP A 65 3.33 -0.83 -8.50
N PHE A 66 4.49 -0.16 -8.47
CA PHE A 66 4.72 1.05 -9.27
C PHE A 66 4.69 0.78 -10.77
N ARG A 67 5.38 -0.27 -11.24
CA ARG A 67 5.37 -0.64 -12.66
C ARG A 67 3.96 -0.95 -13.16
N THR A 68 3.21 -1.69 -12.37
CA THR A 68 1.81 -2.03 -12.66
C THR A 68 0.95 -0.77 -12.78
N ASP A 69 1.13 0.18 -11.86
CA ASP A 69 0.38 1.43 -11.85
C ASP A 69 0.76 2.36 -12.99
N LEU A 70 2.04 2.47 -13.30
CA LEU A 70 2.51 3.28 -14.42
C LEU A 70 1.97 2.73 -15.74
N ALA A 71 2.05 1.42 -15.96
CA ALA A 71 1.47 0.78 -17.15
C ALA A 71 -0.03 1.09 -17.27
N ALA A 72 -0.79 0.89 -16.19
CA ALA A 72 -2.23 1.16 -16.18
C ALA A 72 -2.56 2.66 -16.36
N LEU A 73 -1.69 3.57 -15.94
CA LEU A 73 -1.84 5.01 -16.19
C LEU A 73 -1.58 5.34 -17.66
N GLN A 74 -0.52 4.79 -18.24
CA GLN A 74 -0.19 4.95 -19.66
C GLN A 74 -1.31 4.45 -20.57
N ASP A 75 -1.92 3.30 -20.23
CA ASP A 75 -3.06 2.77 -20.99
C ASP A 75 -4.28 3.69 -20.94
N ARG A 76 -4.59 4.27 -19.77
CA ARG A 76 -5.69 5.24 -19.63
C ARG A 76 -5.41 6.56 -20.32
N ALA A 77 -4.14 6.96 -20.40
CA ALA A 77 -3.70 8.19 -21.04
C ALA A 77 -3.24 7.99 -22.49
N ALA A 78 -3.43 6.80 -23.08
CA ALA A 78 -2.86 6.44 -24.37
C ALA A 78 -3.19 7.47 -25.46
N SER A 79 -4.45 7.86 -25.58
CA SER A 79 -4.87 8.86 -26.57
C SER A 79 -4.20 10.23 -26.38
N ALA A 80 -3.97 10.65 -25.14
CA ALA A 80 -3.29 11.91 -24.85
C ALA A 80 -1.77 11.81 -25.13
N LEU A 81 -1.16 10.68 -24.80
CA LEU A 81 0.26 10.41 -25.08
C LEU A 81 0.53 10.37 -26.59
N ASP A 82 -0.35 9.71 -27.35
CA ASP A 82 -0.26 9.63 -28.81
C ASP A 82 -0.37 11.02 -29.46
N LEU A 83 -1.27 11.87 -28.95
CA LEU A 83 -1.41 13.27 -29.41
C LEU A 83 -0.18 14.13 -29.11
N LEU A 84 0.51 13.86 -28.01
CA LEU A 84 1.73 14.57 -27.60
C LEU A 84 3.01 13.97 -28.22
N GLY A 85 2.90 12.88 -28.98
CA GLY A 85 4.04 12.16 -29.55
C GLY A 85 4.95 11.53 -28.49
N ALA A 86 4.41 11.25 -27.30
CA ALA A 86 5.17 10.67 -26.20
C ALA A 86 5.30 9.14 -26.35
N SER A 87 6.52 8.62 -26.19
CA SER A 87 6.77 7.18 -26.16
C SER A 87 6.35 6.58 -24.83
N ARG A 88 5.75 5.39 -24.86
CA ARG A 88 5.46 4.62 -23.66
C ARG A 88 6.76 4.10 -23.04
N LEU A 89 6.82 4.10 -21.72
CA LEU A 89 7.91 3.52 -20.96
C LEU A 89 7.63 2.03 -20.75
N GLU A 90 8.61 1.19 -21.09
CA GLU A 90 8.55 -0.24 -20.79
C GLU A 90 8.69 -0.46 -19.27
N PRO A 91 7.97 -1.43 -18.69
CA PRO A 91 8.04 -1.74 -17.25
C PRO A 91 9.49 -2.00 -16.78
N GLU A 92 10.29 -2.69 -17.58
CA GLU A 92 11.67 -3.08 -17.27
C GLU A 92 12.64 -1.89 -17.28
N GLU A 93 12.33 -0.85 -18.08
CA GLU A 93 13.12 0.39 -18.16
C GLU A 93 12.77 1.37 -17.02
N THR A 94 11.74 1.04 -16.24
CA THR A 94 11.19 1.92 -15.24
C THR A 94 11.68 1.55 -13.84
N SER A 95 12.38 2.48 -13.20
CA SER A 95 12.69 2.45 -11.77
C SER A 95 11.57 3.14 -10.98
N PRO A 96 11.20 2.65 -9.77
CA PRO A 96 10.23 3.33 -8.92
C PRO A 96 10.69 4.76 -8.60
N LEU A 97 9.75 5.69 -8.73
CA LEU A 97 9.96 7.09 -8.38
C LEU A 97 10.07 7.28 -6.85
N PRO A 98 10.70 8.37 -6.38
CA PRO A 98 10.57 8.78 -4.99
C PRO A 98 9.09 8.88 -4.60
N GLY A 99 8.70 8.25 -3.49
CA GLY A 99 7.30 8.20 -3.05
C GLY A 99 6.48 7.01 -3.58
N ALA A 100 7.05 6.19 -4.47
CA ALA A 100 6.35 5.02 -5.03
C ALA A 100 5.92 4.00 -3.95
N GLU A 101 6.75 3.81 -2.93
CA GLU A 101 6.45 2.92 -1.80
C GLU A 101 5.21 3.39 -1.03
N GLU A 102 5.14 4.68 -0.70
CA GLU A 102 4.00 5.26 0.00
C GLU A 102 2.72 5.19 -0.84
N LEU A 103 2.81 5.47 -2.15
CA LEU A 103 1.68 5.34 -3.07
C LEU A 103 1.19 3.89 -3.19
N ALA A 104 2.11 2.92 -3.27
CA ALA A 104 1.78 1.50 -3.32
C ALA A 104 1.04 1.05 -2.05
N VAL A 105 1.44 1.52 -0.87
CA VAL A 105 0.73 1.26 0.39
C VAL A 105 -0.67 1.87 0.39
N LEU A 106 -0.81 3.14 -0.02
CA LEU A 106 -2.10 3.81 -0.11
C LEU A 106 -3.04 3.11 -1.09
N ARG A 107 -2.51 2.63 -2.21
CA ARG A 107 -3.23 1.82 -3.18
C ARG A 107 -3.68 0.49 -2.59
N ALA A 108 -2.76 -0.26 -1.97
CA ALA A 108 -3.09 -1.53 -1.35
C ALA A 108 -4.21 -1.38 -0.30
N LEU A 109 -4.16 -0.29 0.48
CA LEU A 109 -5.21 0.06 1.44
C LEU A 109 -6.54 0.40 0.75
N ARG A 110 -6.51 1.19 -0.32
CA ARG A 110 -7.71 1.49 -1.13
C ARG A 110 -8.32 0.21 -1.68
N ASP A 111 -7.52 -0.65 -2.30
CA ASP A 111 -7.99 -1.89 -2.93
C ASP A 111 -8.59 -2.84 -1.89
N ALA A 112 -7.98 -2.96 -0.71
CA ALA A 112 -8.55 -3.71 0.40
C ALA A 112 -9.90 -3.16 0.86
N THR A 113 -10.06 -1.83 0.81
CA THR A 113 -11.30 -1.14 1.20
C THR A 113 -12.41 -1.28 0.15
N LEU A 114 -12.05 -1.28 -1.13
CA LEU A 114 -12.98 -1.46 -2.25
C LEU A 114 -13.39 -2.92 -2.48
N SER A 115 -12.62 -3.87 -1.91
CA SER A 115 -12.95 -5.29 -1.93
C SER A 115 -14.06 -5.59 -0.91
N GLU A 116 -15.29 -5.15 -1.22
CA GLU A 116 -16.46 -5.35 -0.37
C GLU A 116 -16.60 -6.82 0.04
N ASP A 117 -17.03 -7.04 1.28
CA ASP A 117 -17.22 -8.35 1.90
C ASP A 117 -16.03 -9.31 1.84
N THR A 118 -14.80 -8.86 1.57
CA THR A 118 -13.62 -9.74 1.57
C THR A 118 -12.98 -9.81 2.97
N TYR A 119 -12.85 -8.67 3.64
CA TYR A 119 -12.20 -8.55 4.94
C TYR A 119 -13.10 -7.85 5.96
N ASP A 120 -13.11 -8.38 7.19
CA ASP A 120 -13.74 -7.77 8.35
C ASP A 120 -12.78 -6.78 9.03
N LEU A 121 -11.48 -7.10 9.01
CA LEU A 121 -10.39 -6.31 9.59
C LEU A 121 -9.21 -6.19 8.62
N VAL A 122 -8.69 -4.97 8.46
CA VAL A 122 -7.41 -4.69 7.81
C VAL A 122 -6.44 -4.13 8.85
N VAL A 123 -5.31 -4.81 9.06
CA VAL A 123 -4.21 -4.34 9.91
C VAL A 123 -3.06 -3.90 9.01
N VAL A 124 -2.57 -2.67 9.21
CA VAL A 124 -1.48 -2.10 8.41
C VAL A 124 -0.27 -1.83 9.29
N ASP A 125 0.84 -2.47 8.96
CA ASP A 125 2.14 -2.30 9.61
C ASP A 125 2.89 -1.12 8.95
N LEU A 126 2.54 0.12 9.32
CA LEU A 126 3.03 1.37 8.70
C LEU A 126 4.47 1.71 9.08
N PRO A 127 5.28 2.40 8.25
CA PRO A 127 6.66 2.77 8.60
C PRO A 127 6.76 3.63 9.90
N PRO A 128 7.98 3.91 10.43
CA PRO A 128 8.11 4.73 11.64
C PRO A 128 7.35 6.06 11.58
N THR A 129 6.88 6.54 12.73
CA THR A 129 5.88 7.62 12.84
C THR A 129 6.09 8.82 11.91
N PRO A 130 7.28 9.42 11.77
CA PRO A 130 7.46 10.55 10.85
C PRO A 130 7.10 10.20 9.40
N ARG A 131 7.52 9.02 8.94
CA ARG A 131 7.24 8.54 7.58
C ARG A 131 5.79 8.10 7.41
N ALA A 132 5.19 7.50 8.44
CA ALA A 132 3.76 7.16 8.42
C ALA A 132 2.87 8.42 8.30
N LEU A 133 3.20 9.49 9.03
CA LEU A 133 2.47 10.75 8.94
C LEU A 133 2.59 11.36 7.54
N SER A 134 3.79 11.39 6.95
CA SER A 134 3.98 11.82 5.57
C SER A 134 3.14 10.98 4.60
N LEU A 135 3.21 9.65 4.69
CA LEU A 135 2.42 8.73 3.87
C LEU A 135 0.93 9.04 3.92
N LEU A 136 0.37 9.25 5.13
CA LEU A 136 -1.05 9.52 5.31
C LEU A 136 -1.46 10.92 4.84
N ALA A 137 -0.53 11.89 4.82
CA ALA A 137 -0.77 13.24 4.31
C ALA A 137 -0.71 13.34 2.78
N LEU A 138 0.01 12.43 2.11
CA LEU A 138 0.25 12.47 0.66
C LEU A 138 -1.00 12.67 -0.20
N PRO A 139 -2.15 11.99 0.03
CA PRO A 139 -3.32 12.18 -0.82
C PRO A 139 -3.80 13.63 -0.85
N GLU A 140 -3.78 14.32 0.29
CA GLU A 140 -4.25 15.71 0.38
C GLU A 140 -3.21 16.68 -0.20
N GLU A 141 -1.92 16.42 0.03
CA GLU A 141 -0.85 17.20 -0.58
C GLU A 141 -0.88 17.13 -2.11
N LEU A 142 -1.06 15.92 -2.66
CA LEU A 142 -1.17 15.72 -4.10
C LEU A 142 -2.38 16.46 -4.68
N ARG A 143 -3.56 16.35 -4.04
CA ARG A 143 -4.76 17.11 -4.44
C ARG A 143 -4.52 18.62 -4.43
N ARG A 144 -3.78 19.14 -3.46
CA ARG A 144 -3.43 20.57 -3.40
C ARG A 144 -2.56 20.99 -4.57
N TYR A 145 -1.55 20.19 -4.95
CA TYR A 145 -0.71 20.49 -6.10
C TYR A 145 -1.48 20.38 -7.42
N LEU A 146 -2.27 19.31 -7.60
CA LEU A 146 -3.07 19.10 -8.81
C LEU A 146 -4.08 20.24 -9.02
N ARG A 147 -4.77 20.71 -7.96
CA ARG A 147 -5.67 21.87 -8.04
C ARG A 147 -4.99 23.17 -8.50
N ARG A 148 -3.67 23.29 -8.32
CA ARG A 148 -2.91 24.47 -8.76
C ARG A 148 -2.38 24.32 -10.18
N LEU A 149 -2.15 23.09 -10.64
CA LEU A 149 -1.60 22.78 -11.96
C LEU A 149 -2.68 22.57 -13.01
N LEU A 150 -3.86 22.08 -12.61
CA LEU A 150 -5.00 21.85 -13.49
C LEU A 150 -6.01 23.01 -13.32
N PRO A 151 -6.49 23.63 -14.41
CA PRO A 151 -7.53 24.65 -14.32
C PRO A 151 -8.78 24.03 -13.68
N PRO A 152 -9.51 24.76 -12.83
CA PRO A 152 -10.82 24.31 -12.38
C PRO A 152 -11.74 24.22 -13.60
N GLU A 153 -12.40 23.08 -13.78
CA GLU A 153 -13.53 22.94 -14.70
C GLU A 153 -14.71 23.82 -14.26
#